data_AF-A0A0F3RBM3-F1
#
_entry.id   AF-A0A0F3RBM3-F1
#
_cell.length_a   1.000
_cell.length_b   1.000
_cell.length_c   1.000
_cell.angle_alpha   90.00
_cell.angle_beta   90.00
_cell.angle_gamma   90.00
#
_symmetry.space_group_name_H-M   'P 1'
#
loop_
_entity.id
_entity.type
_entity.pdbx_description
1 polymer ?
#
loop_
_entity_poly.entity_id
_entity_poly.type
_entity_poly.pdbx_seq_one_letter_code
_entity_poly.pdbx_strand_id
1 'polypeptide(L)' 'MLDDSNNFIEEELIKIAVNALENNNGYVHFVNSEAPNSILSTMFDININ' A
#
# COMPACT_ATOMS: atom_id res chain seq x y z
N MET A 1 -13.33 -6.22 -19.30
CA MET A 1 -12.26 -7.01 -18.67
C MET A 1 -11.16 -6.02 -18.36
N LEU A 2 -10.94 -5.73 -17.07
CA LEU A 2 -9.80 -4.94 -16.64
C LEU A 2 -8.55 -5.76 -16.99
N ASP A 3 -7.59 -5.10 -17.63
CA ASP A 3 -6.34 -5.66 -18.15
C ASP A 3 -5.69 -6.65 -17.17
N ASP A 4 -5.52 -7.91 -17.60
CA ASP A 4 -4.99 -9.03 -16.79
C ASP A 4 -3.57 -8.76 -16.22
N SER A 5 -2.88 -7.77 -16.76
CA SER A 5 -1.54 -7.33 -16.33
C SER A 5 -1.54 -6.61 -14.98
N ASN A 6 -2.59 -5.85 -14.65
CA ASN A 6 -2.68 -5.13 -13.37
C ASN A 6 -3.00 -6.07 -12.20
N ASN A 7 -3.82 -7.10 -12.44
CA ASN A 7 -4.12 -8.13 -11.43
C ASN A 7 -2.86 -8.84 -10.94
N PHE A 8 -1.88 -9.09 -11.83
CA PHE A 8 -0.63 -9.77 -11.47
C PHE A 8 0.23 -8.93 -10.52
N ILE A 9 0.31 -7.61 -10.75
CA ILE A 9 1.08 -6.70 -9.88
C ILE A 9 0.40 -6.55 -8.52
N GLU A 10 -0.94 -6.44 -8.50
CA GLU A 10 -1.70 -6.37 -7.25
C GLU A 10 -1.52 -7.63 -6.39
N GLU A 11 -1.57 -8.82 -6.99
CA GLU A 11 -1.41 -10.08 -6.26
C GLU A 11 -0.01 -10.21 -5.63
N GLU A 12 1.06 -9.88 -6.36
CA GLU A 12 2.43 -9.94 -5.83
C GLU A 12 2.67 -8.91 -4.72
N LEU A 13 2.11 -7.70 -4.85
CA LEU A 13 2.18 -6.67 -3.80
C LEU A 13 1.46 -7.11 -2.53
N ILE A 14 0.31 -7.78 -2.65
CA ILE A 14 -0.42 -8.36 -1.52
C ILE A 14 0.41 -9.45 -0.82
N LYS A 15 1.04 -10.35 -1.58
CA LYS A 15 1.89 -11.42 -1.01
C LYS A 15 3.05 -10.84 -0.19
N ILE A 16 3.69 -9.79 -0.68
CA ILE A 16 4.78 -9.10 0.04
C ILE A 16 4.25 -8.49 1.34
N ALA A 17 3.08 -7.83 1.30
CA ALA A 17 2.46 -7.23 2.47
C ALA A 17 2.10 -8.29 3.54
N VAL A 18 1.49 -9.41 3.13
CA VAL A 18 1.15 -10.52 4.05
C VAL A 18 2.41 -11.07 4.72
N ASN A 19 3.46 -11.35 3.94
CA ASN A 19 4.72 -11.84 4.48
C ASN A 19 5.35 -10.86 5.49
N ALA A 20 5.27 -9.55 5.23
CA ALA A 20 5.77 -8.54 6.15
C ALA A 20 4.97 -8.49 7.46
N LEU A 21 3.63 -8.65 7.40
CA LEU A 21 2.76 -8.70 8.58
C LEU A 21 3.06 -9.93 9.46
N GLU A 22 3.22 -11.10 8.84
CA GLU A 22 3.50 -12.35 9.55
C GLU A 22 4.85 -12.34 10.29
N ASN A 23 5.85 -11.64 9.75
CA ASN A 23 7.21 -11.64 10.31
C ASN A 23 7.52 -10.50 11.29
N ASN A 24 6.81 -9.36 11.23
CA ASN A 24 7.21 -8.15 11.99
C ASN A 24 6.18 -7.63 13.00
N ASN A 25 5.04 -8.30 13.21
CA ASN A 25 4.03 -7.91 14.20
C ASN A 25 3.63 -6.42 14.12
N GLY A 26 3.54 -5.90 12.89
CA GLY A 26 3.33 -4.49 12.57
C GLY A 26 2.16 -4.26 11.60
N TYR A 27 2.13 -3.08 10.98
CA TYR A 27 1.13 -2.70 9.98
C TYR A 27 1.81 -2.44 8.63
N VAL A 28 1.10 -2.72 7.54
CA VAL A 28 1.51 -2.41 6.16
C VAL A 28 0.48 -1.49 5.55
N HIS A 29 0.94 -0.43 4.88
CA HIS A 29 0.09 0.55 4.20
C HIS A 29 0.46 0.61 2.72
N PHE A 30 -0.55 0.56 1.85
CA PHE A 30 -0.39 0.92 0.45
C PHE A 30 -0.70 2.41 0.28
N VAL A 31 0.25 3.16 -0.27
CA VAL A 31 0.14 4.62 -0.44
C VAL A 31 0.18 4.99 -1.92
N ASN A 32 -0.64 5.96 -2.32
CA ASN A 32 -0.56 6.54 -3.65
C ASN A 32 0.60 7.54 -3.71
N SER A 33 1.67 7.22 -4.45
CA SER A 33 2.84 8.08 -4.59
C SER A 33 2.57 9.38 -5.37
N GLU A 34 1.50 9.43 -6.16
CA GLU A 34 1.12 10.63 -6.93
C GLU A 34 0.43 11.69 -6.06
N ALA A 35 -0.16 11.28 -4.93
CA ALA A 35 -0.78 12.20 -3.98
C ALA A 35 0.31 12.92 -3.15
N PRO A 36 0.33 14.26 -3.13
CA PRO A 36 1.28 15.01 -2.29
C PRO A 36 1.16 14.60 -0.83
N ASN A 37 2.31 14.45 -0.16
CA ASN A 37 2.39 14.12 1.27
C ASN A 37 1.68 12.80 1.67
N SER A 38 1.46 11.86 0.74
CA SER A 38 0.68 10.64 0.98
C SER A 38 1.21 9.76 2.12
N ILE A 39 2.52 9.67 2.29
CA ILE A 39 3.13 8.96 3.42
C ILE A 39 2.82 9.68 4.73
N LEU A 40 2.96 11.01 4.75
CA LEU A 40 2.76 11.82 5.95
C LEU A 40 1.29 11.80 6.40
N SER A 41 0.34 11.92 5.47
CA SER A 41 -1.09 11.82 5.78
C SER A 41 -1.46 10.43 6.29
N THR A 42 -0.92 9.36 5.68
CA THR A 42 -1.18 7.98 6.09
C THR A 42 -0.67 7.69 7.51
N MET A 43 0.52 8.18 7.87
CA MET A 43 1.13 7.89 9.16
C MET A 43 0.56 8.71 10.32
N PHE A 44 0.06 9.91 10.04
CA PHE A 44 -0.34 10.88 11.08
C PHE A 44 -1.82 11.27 11.05
N ASP A 45 -2.62 10.68 10.17
CA ASP A 45 -4.05 11.01 9.95
C ASP A 45 -4.27 12.53 9.80
N ILE A 46 -3.34 13.18 9.08
CA ILE A 46 -3.39 14.62 8.85
C ILE A 46 -4.15 14.85 7.54
N ASN A 47 -5.21 15.64 7.61
CA ASN A 47 -5.87 16.14 6.41
C ASN A 47 -5.04 17.31 5.84
N ILE A 48 -4.18 16.99 4.88
CA ILE A 48 -3.30 17.94 4.19
C ILE A 48 -4.01 18.39 2.90
N ASN A 49 -5.16 19.05 3.06
CA ASN A 49 -5.84 19.76 1.97
C ASN A 49 -5.21 21.14 1.75
#